data_AF-A0A9D6I2N4-F1
#
_entry.id   AF-A0A9D6I2N4-F1
#
_cell.length_a   1.000
_cell.length_b   1.000
_cell.length_c   1.000
_cell.angle_alpha   90.00
_cell.angle_beta   90.00
_cell.angle_gamma   90.00
#
_symmetry.space_group_name_H-M   'P 1'
#
loop_
_entity.id
_entity.type
_entity.pdbx_description
1 polymer ?
#
loop_
_entity_poly.entity_id
_entity_poly.type
_entity_poly.pdbx_seq_one_letter_code
_entity_poly.pdbx_strand_id
1 'polypeptide(L)'
;MADAVLAAILGLAVGVPFGYALQRGRFCLNSAFRDLYLVRDPTLFRAWLLAVLVQMVGVHALLAAGWIPLAGAPFWWLAALVGGVVFGWGMALSGG
;
A
#
# COMPACT_ATOMS: atom_id res chain seq x y z
N MET A 1 19.62 -18.27 -8.93
CA MET A 1 18.80 -18.36 -10.17
C MET A 1 17.45 -19.04 -9.92
N ALA A 2 17.41 -20.27 -9.38
CA ALA A 2 16.13 -20.92 -9.03
C ALA A 2 15.35 -20.17 -7.93
N ASP A 3 16.09 -19.60 -6.97
CA ASP A 3 15.65 -18.64 -5.95
C ASP A 3 14.95 -17.40 -6.52
N ALA A 4 15.57 -16.73 -7.50
CA ALA A 4 14.99 -15.55 -8.16
C ALA A 4 13.73 -15.89 -8.97
N VAL A 5 13.70 -17.03 -9.67
CA VAL A 5 12.52 -17.47 -10.43
C VAL A 5 11.37 -17.85 -9.49
N LEU A 6 11.66 -18.53 -8.37
CA LEU A 6 10.66 -18.84 -7.36
C LEU A 6 10.08 -17.56 -6.73
N ALA A 7 10.93 -16.59 -6.39
CA ALA A 7 10.48 -15.30 -5.87
C ALA A 7 9.59 -14.54 -6.88
N ALA A 8 9.94 -14.58 -8.17
CA ALA A 8 9.13 -13.97 -9.23
C ALA A 8 7.75 -14.65 -9.39
N ILE A 9 7.71 -15.99 -9.35
CA ILE A 9 6.45 -16.75 -9.45
C ILE A 9 5.55 -16.48 -8.23
N LEU A 10 6.12 -16.49 -7.01
CA LEU A 10 5.37 -16.17 -5.80
C LEU A 10 4.88 -14.72 -5.80
N GLY A 11 5.72 -13.78 -6.25
CA GLY A 11 5.34 -12.38 -6.42
C GLY A 11 4.19 -12.21 -7.41
N LEU A 12 4.19 -12.97 -8.51
CA LEU A 12 3.10 -12.94 -9.49
C LEU A 12 1.83 -13.60 -8.95
N ALA A 13 1.96 -14.70 -8.21
CA ALA A 13 0.84 -15.38 -7.57
C ALA A 13 0.13 -14.49 -6.53
N VAL A 14 0.86 -13.63 -5.81
CA VAL A 14 0.29 -12.65 -4.87
C VAL A 14 -0.15 -11.37 -5.58
N GLY A 15 0.59 -10.92 -6.59
CA GLY A 15 0.36 -9.66 -7.30
C GLY A 15 -0.89 -9.67 -8.17
N VAL A 16 -1.21 -10.78 -8.85
CA VAL A 16 -2.42 -10.91 -9.69
C VAL A 16 -3.71 -10.73 -8.89
N PRO A 17 -3.98 -11.49 -7.80
CA PRO A 17 -5.19 -11.30 -7.01
C PRO A 17 -5.23 -9.92 -6.33
N PHE A 18 -4.09 -9.40 -5.89
CA PHE A 18 -4.00 -8.05 -5.32
C PHE A 18 -4.37 -6.98 -6.36
N GLY A 19 -3.82 -7.06 -7.57
CA GLY A 19 -4.14 -6.16 -8.67
C GLY A 19 -5.61 -6.22 -9.08
N TYR A 20 -6.19 -7.43 -9.14
CA TYR A 20 -7.62 -7.62 -9.41
C TYR A 20 -8.51 -6.95 -8.35
N ALA A 21 -8.16 -7.10 -7.06
CA ALA A 21 -8.88 -6.46 -5.97
C ALA A 21 -8.81 -4.92 -6.04
N LEU A 22 -7.63 -4.36 -6.37
CA LEU A 22 -7.45 -2.92 -6.55
C LEU A 22 -8.27 -2.36 -7.72
N GLN A 23 -8.29 -3.06 -8.86
CA GLN A 23 -9.05 -2.66 -10.04
C GLN A 23 -10.57 -2.66 -9.78
N ARG A 24 -11.09 -3.71 -9.14
CA ARG A 24 -12.53 -3.81 -8.81
C ARG A 24 -12.95 -2.80 -7.73
N GLY A 25 -12.07 -2.52 -6.77
CA GLY A 25 -12.35 -1.58 -5.68
C GLY A 25 -12.12 -0.11 -6.03
N ARG A 26 -11.56 0.22 -7.20
CA ARG A 26 -11.11 1.58 -7.55
C ARG A 26 -10.30 2.22 -6.41
N PHE A 27 -9.42 1.43 -5.80
CA PHE A 27 -8.64 1.82 -4.63
C PHE A 27 -7.52 2.79 -5.01
N CYS A 28 -7.88 4.06 -5.24
CA CYS A 28 -6.94 5.16 -5.30
C CYS A 28 -7.00 5.95 -3.99
N LEU A 29 -5.92 5.95 -3.23
CA LEU A 29 -5.79 6.70 -1.98
C LEU A 29 -6.12 8.18 -2.19
N ASN A 30 -5.61 8.75 -3.28
CA ASN A 30 -5.86 10.13 -3.71
C ASN A 30 -7.36 10.41 -3.90
N SER A 31 -8.09 9.53 -4.59
CA SER A 31 -9.53 9.66 -4.76
C SER A 31 -10.27 9.48 -3.43
N ALA A 32 -9.81 8.61 -2.54
CA ALA A 32 -10.45 8.41 -1.23
C ALA A 32 -10.44 9.70 -0.39
N PHE A 33 -9.33 10.45 -0.38
CA PHE A 33 -9.26 11.75 0.30
C PHE A 33 -10.09 12.82 -0.43
N ARG A 34 -10.06 12.83 -1.77
CA ARG A 34 -10.88 13.74 -2.58
C ARG A 34 -12.37 13.53 -2.33
N ASP A 35 -12.82 12.27 -2.33
CA ASP A 35 -14.24 11.91 -2.21
C ASP A 35 -14.74 12.14 -0.77
N LEU A 36 -13.88 11.96 0.23
CA LEU A 36 -14.18 12.34 1.61
C LEU A 36 -14.41 13.85 1.76
N TYR A 37 -13.59 14.69 1.13
CA TYR A 37 -13.65 16.14 1.28
C TYR A 37 -14.69 16.81 0.37
N LEU A 38 -14.75 16.43 -0.91
CA LEU A 38 -15.61 17.06 -1.92
C LEU A 38 -16.99 16.40 -1.98
N VAL A 39 -17.01 15.08 -2.10
CA VAL A 39 -18.24 14.29 -2.35
C VAL A 39 -18.95 13.90 -1.04
N ARG A 40 -18.23 13.99 0.10
CA ARG A 40 -18.65 13.54 1.43
C ARG A 40 -19.05 12.06 1.48
N ASP A 41 -18.47 11.24 0.61
CA ASP A 41 -18.65 9.78 0.64
C ASP A 41 -17.47 9.12 1.38
N PRO A 42 -17.67 8.59 2.60
CA PRO A 42 -16.61 7.96 3.37
C PRO A 42 -16.38 6.49 3.01
N THR A 43 -17.11 5.92 2.04
CA THR A 43 -17.10 4.47 1.77
C THR A 43 -15.69 3.96 1.44
N LEU A 44 -14.98 4.63 0.53
CA LEU A 44 -13.63 4.24 0.14
C LEU A 44 -12.62 4.49 1.27
N PHE A 45 -12.80 5.56 2.04
CA PHE A 45 -11.96 5.88 3.20
C PHE A 45 -12.09 4.83 4.32
N ARG A 46 -13.31 4.36 4.61
CA ARG A 46 -13.55 3.27 5.57
C ARG A 46 -12.91 1.97 5.10
N ALA A 47 -13.02 1.64 3.81
CA ALA A 47 -12.43 0.45 3.25
C ALA A 47 -10.88 0.49 3.35
N TRP A 48 -10.28 1.66 3.11
CA TRP A 48 -8.85 1.87 3.31
C TRP A 48 -8.43 1.70 4.79
N LEU A 49 -9.17 2.29 5.73
CA LEU A 49 -8.87 2.16 7.15
C LEU A 49 -8.92 0.69 7.61
N LEU A 50 -9.94 -0.07 7.17
CA LEU A 50 -10.04 -1.50 7.43
C LEU A 50 -8.84 -2.27 6.87
N ALA A 51 -8.40 -1.95 5.64
CA ALA A 51 -7.22 -2.58 5.05
C ALA A 51 -5.94 -2.31 5.87
N VAL A 52 -5.75 -1.08 6.35
CA VAL A 52 -4.61 -0.73 7.22
C VAL A 52 -4.66 -1.49 8.55
N LEU A 53 -5.84 -1.59 9.17
CA LEU A 53 -6.00 -2.33 10.42
C LEU A 53 -5.69 -3.82 10.25
N VAL A 54 -6.21 -4.44 9.19
CA VAL A 54 -5.92 -5.84 8.86
C VAL A 54 -4.43 -6.04 8.59
N GLN A 55 -3.78 -5.11 7.87
CA GLN A 55 -2.35 -5.14 7.60
C GLN A 55 -1.52 -5.03 8.89
N MET A 56 -1.87 -4.11 9.79
CA MET A 56 -1.17 -3.93 11.07
C MET A 56 -1.20 -5.20 11.90
N VAL A 57 -2.40 -5.78 12.08
CA VAL A 57 -2.58 -7.04 12.83
C VAL A 57 -1.86 -8.20 12.15
N GLY A 58 -1.98 -8.31 10.82
CA GLY A 58 -1.31 -9.36 10.05
C GLY A 58 0.21 -9.33 10.20
N VAL A 59 0.83 -8.15 10.02
CA VAL A 59 2.29 -8.01 10.14
C VAL A 59 2.75 -8.32 11.57
N HIS A 60 2.03 -7.85 12.58
CA HIS A 60 2.38 -8.14 13.98
C HIS A 60 2.25 -9.62 14.31
N ALA A 61 1.24 -10.31 13.76
CA ALA A 61 1.08 -11.75 13.93
C ALA A 61 2.21 -12.55 13.28
N LEU A 62 2.60 -12.19 12.04
CA LEU A 62 3.70 -12.86 11.35
C LEU A 62 5.06 -12.57 12.00
N LEU A 63 5.23 -11.39 12.58
CA LEU A 63 6.41 -11.05 13.38
C LEU A 63 6.48 -11.90 14.66
N ALA A 64 5.36 -12.06 15.37
CA ALA A 64 5.29 -12.90 16.57
C ALA A 64 5.55 -14.38 16.26
N ALA A 65 5.17 -14.85 15.06
CA ALA A 65 5.47 -16.18 14.57
C ALA A 65 6.93 -16.38 14.11
N GLY A 66 7.74 -15.31 14.05
CA GLY A 66 9.14 -15.36 13.63
C GLY A 66 9.35 -15.61 12.13
N TRP A 67 8.32 -15.44 11.30
CA TRP A 67 8.40 -15.72 9.86
C TRP A 67 9.01 -14.58 9.04
N ILE A 68 9.06 -13.37 9.60
CA ILE A 68 9.56 -12.18 8.90
C ILE A 68 10.56 -11.45 9.80
N PRO A 69 11.76 -11.09 9.31
CA PRO A 69 12.66 -10.21 10.04
C PRO A 69 12.12 -8.78 10.06
N LEU A 70 12.25 -8.09 11.20
CA LEU A 70 11.95 -6.67 11.30
C LEU A 70 13.02 -5.88 10.51
N ALA A 71 12.76 -5.61 9.23
CA ALA A 71 13.61 -4.75 8.42
C ALA A 71 13.38 -3.29 8.86
N GLY A 72 14.10 -2.84 9.89
CA GLY A 72 14.11 -1.44 10.29
C GLY A 72 14.73 -0.60 9.18
N ALA A 73 13.90 0.05 8.35
CA ALA A 73 14.39 1.05 7.42
C ALA A 73 14.95 2.24 8.22
N PRO A 74 16.17 2.72 7.93
CA PRO A 74 16.70 3.92 8.58
C PRO A 74 15.77 5.10 8.30
N PHE A 75 15.30 5.77 9.36
CA PHE A 75 14.36 6.88 9.24
C PHE A 75 15.10 8.17 8.87
N TRP A 76 15.19 8.44 7.57
CA TRP A 76 15.71 9.68 7.03
C TRP A 76 14.58 10.71 6.89
N TRP A 77 14.33 11.50 7.93
CA TRP A 77 13.23 12.47 7.97
C TRP A 77 13.20 13.42 6.76
N LEU A 78 14.38 13.89 6.32
CA LEU A 78 14.47 14.82 5.19
C LEU A 78 14.15 14.13 3.85
N ALA A 79 14.65 12.90 3.65
CA ALA A 79 14.34 12.12 2.46
C ALA A 79 12.86 11.74 2.41
N ALA A 80 12.24 11.41 3.55
CA ALA A 80 10.82 11.12 3.64
C ALA A 80 9.96 12.35 3.29
N LEU A 81 10.34 13.54 3.78
CA LEU A 81 9.63 14.79 3.49
C LEU A 81 9.74 15.18 2.01
N VAL A 82 10.98 15.26 1.50
CA VAL A 82 11.23 15.67 0.10
C VAL A 82 10.67 14.64 -0.87
N GLY A 83 10.91 13.34 -0.63
CA GLY A 83 10.37 12.25 -1.45
C GLY A 83 8.85 12.22 -1.45
N GLY A 84 8.21 12.46 -0.30
CA GLY A 84 6.76 12.53 -0.19
C GLY A 84 6.14 13.66 -1.00
N VAL A 85 6.73 14.86 -0.96
CA VAL A 85 6.24 16.02 -1.74
C VAL A 85 6.42 15.78 -3.24
N VAL A 86 7.59 15.29 -3.67
CA VAL A 86 7.86 15.00 -5.08
C VAL A 86 6.95 13.90 -5.61
N PHE A 87 6.74 12.83 -4.83
CA PHE A 87 5.82 11.74 -5.17
C PHE A 87 4.37 12.24 -5.28
N GLY A 88 3.92 13.07 -4.34
CA GLY A 88 2.60 13.69 -4.35
C GLY A 88 2.34 14.54 -5.60
N TRP A 89 3.30 15.40 -5.98
CA TRP A 89 3.22 16.16 -7.22
C TRP A 89 3.18 15.27 -8.46
N GLY A 90 4.00 14.21 -8.50
CA GLY A 90 3.98 13.24 -9.58
C GLY A 90 2.61 12.60 -9.78
N MET A 91 1.99 12.11 -8.69
CA MET A 91 0.66 11.51 -8.74
C MET A 91 -0.42 12.47 -9.24
N ALA A 92 -0.38 13.74 -8.81
CA ALA A 92 -1.35 14.75 -9.22
C ALA A 92 -1.25 15.06 -10.73
N LEU A 93 -0.03 15.14 -11.27
CA LEU A 93 0.22 15.43 -12.68
C LEU A 93 -0.12 14.24 -13.60
N SER A 94 0.06 13.01 -13.13
CA SER A 94 -0.26 11.80 -13.90
C SER A 94 -1.74 11.43 -13.89
N GLY A 95 -2.59 12.19 -13.19
CA GLY A 95 -4.02 11.90 -13.05
C GLY A 95 -4.33 10.66 -12.18
N GLY A 96 -3.53 10.44 -11.13
CA GLY A 96 -3.64 9.27 -10.24
C GLY A 96 -4.97 9.10 -9.52
#